data_AF-A0A7C5KJ50-F1
#
_entry.id   AF-A0A7C5KJ50-F1
#
_cell.length_a   1.000
_cell.length_b   1.000
_cell.length_c   1.000
_cell.angle_alpha   90.00
_cell.angle_beta   90.00
_cell.angle_gamma   90.00
#
_symmetry.space_group_name_H-M   'P 1'
#
loop_
_entity.id
_entity.type
_entity.pdbx_description
1 polymer ?
#
loop_
_entity_poly.entity_id
_entity_poly.type
_entity_poly.pdbx_seq_one_letter_code
_entity_poly.pdbx_strand_id
1 'polypeptide(L)'
;MSDKGKKGFDPARRRFLVEGLRSAAGVALVGAVLGAWQREARALPATAIRPPGALEENTFQGACIRCGLCVRDCPYDILKLAEFGQPVALGTPYFEARTGPCEMCEDIPCVVACPTGALDHALTDITKARMG
;
A
#
# COMPACT_ATOMS: atom_id res chain seq x y z
N MET A 1 68.01 -8.81 8.04
CA MET A 1 67.36 -8.14 9.18
C MET A 1 65.87 -7.99 8.87
N SER A 2 65.02 -8.69 9.63
CA SER A 2 63.56 -8.66 9.51
C SER A 2 63.01 -7.60 10.46
N ASP A 3 62.50 -6.49 9.92
CA ASP A 3 61.90 -5.42 10.73
C ASP A 3 60.43 -5.77 11.03
N LYS A 4 60.16 -5.99 12.32
CA LYS A 4 58.85 -6.39 12.85
C LYS A 4 57.91 -5.19 12.78
N GLY A 5 56.84 -5.32 12.00
CA GLY A 5 55.74 -4.37 11.96
C GLY A 5 55.21 -4.03 13.36
N LYS A 6 55.43 -2.79 13.79
CA LYS A 6 54.77 -2.21 14.96
C LYS A 6 53.28 -2.13 14.63
N LYS A 7 52.49 -3.08 15.14
CA LYS A 7 51.02 -3.04 15.14
C LYS A 7 50.54 -1.92 16.08
N GLY A 8 50.73 -0.67 15.67
CA GLY A 8 50.31 0.52 16.39
C GLY A 8 48.86 0.86 16.08
N PHE A 9 48.08 1.14 17.12
CA PHE A 9 46.73 1.68 17.02
C PHE A 9 46.74 2.99 16.24
N ASP A 10 46.15 3.01 15.05
CA ASP A 10 45.95 4.23 14.26
C ASP A 10 44.57 4.85 14.59
N PRO A 11 44.54 5.96 15.35
CA PRO A 11 43.29 6.61 15.75
C PRO A 11 42.52 7.17 14.55
N ALA A 12 43.18 7.57 13.46
CA ALA A 12 42.52 8.09 12.26
C ALA A 12 41.84 6.96 11.49
N ARG A 13 42.52 5.81 11.30
CA ARG A 13 41.91 4.62 10.69
C ARG A 13 40.75 4.07 11.53
N ARG A 14 40.88 4.04 12.86
CA ARG A 14 39.79 3.65 13.75
C ARG A 14 38.61 4.61 13.64
N ARG A 15 38.86 5.92 13.62
CA ARG A 15 37.80 6.93 13.51
C ARG A 15 37.04 6.80 12.19
N PHE A 16 37.76 6.65 11.08
CA PHE A 16 37.15 6.42 9.76
C PHE A 16 36.28 5.16 9.73
N LEU A 17 36.77 4.03 10.27
CA LEU A 17 36.01 2.79 10.34
C LEU A 17 34.78 2.90 11.25
N VAL A 18 34.90 3.56 12.40
CA VAL A 18 33.80 3.74 13.35
C VAL A 18 32.74 4.70 12.81
N GLU A 19 33.15 5.82 12.19
CA GLU A 19 32.23 6.78 11.58
C GLU A 19 31.53 6.18 10.36
N GLY A 20 32.25 5.42 9.53
CA GLY A 20 31.67 4.68 8.41
C GLY A 20 30.69 3.59 8.84
N LEU A 21 30.99 2.86 9.91
CA LEU A 21 30.05 1.86 10.47
C LEU A 21 28.79 2.52 11.02
N ARG A 22 28.91 3.66 11.70
CA ARG A 22 27.77 4.41 12.25
C ARG A 22 26.87 4.96 11.15
N SER A 23 27.43 5.53 10.09
CA SER A 23 26.64 6.03 8.96
C SER A 23 25.94 4.89 8.21
N ALA A 24 26.65 3.79 7.94
CA ALA A 24 26.08 2.61 7.30
C ALA A 24 24.94 2.01 8.13
N ALA A 25 25.12 1.89 9.45
CA ALA A 25 24.07 1.42 10.36
C ALA A 25 22.87 2.37 10.37
N GLY A 26 23.09 3.69 10.39
CA GLY A 26 22.02 4.68 10.32
C GLY A 26 21.20 4.57 9.03
N VAL A 27 21.86 4.49 7.88
CA VAL A 27 21.19 4.31 6.57
C VAL A 27 20.45 2.97 6.51
N ALA A 28 21.06 1.90 7.00
CA ALA A 28 20.42 0.57 7.03
C ALA A 28 19.16 0.57 7.89
N LEU A 29 19.16 1.22 9.05
CA LEU A 29 17.99 1.33 9.92
C LEU A 29 16.86 2.13 9.25
N VAL A 30 17.18 3.28 8.67
CA VAL A 30 16.18 4.10 7.95
C VAL A 30 15.61 3.33 6.76
N GLY A 31 16.47 2.66 5.98
CA GLY A 31 16.05 1.82 4.86
C GLY A 31 15.16 0.65 5.29
N ALA A 32 15.48 0.00 6.42
CA ALA A 32 14.67 -1.08 6.98
C ALA A 32 13.29 -0.60 7.43
N VAL A 33 13.22 0.57 8.11
CA VAL A 33 11.95 1.17 8.55
C VAL A 33 11.08 1.54 7.36
N LEU A 34 11.62 2.26 6.37
CA LEU A 34 10.89 2.63 5.17
C LEU A 34 10.44 1.39 4.36
N GLY A 35 11.31 0.38 4.25
CA GLY A 35 11.01 -0.87 3.55
C GLY A 35 9.98 -1.75 4.27
N ALA A 36 9.86 -1.65 5.59
CA ALA A 36 8.78 -2.29 6.35
C ALA A 36 7.44 -1.59 6.07
N TRP A 37 7.43 -0.26 6.16
CA TRP A 37 6.23 0.54 5.93
C TRP A 37 5.69 0.41 4.50
N GLN A 38 6.57 0.32 3.50
CA GLN A 38 6.17 0.11 2.10
C GLN A 38 5.46 -1.25 1.88
N ARG A 39 5.78 -2.28 2.68
CA ARG A 39 5.15 -3.61 2.56
C ARG A 39 3.74 -3.61 3.13
N GLU A 40 3.52 -2.94 4.26
CA GLU A 40 2.18 -2.78 4.83
C GLU A 40 1.23 -2.07 3.86
N ALA A 41 1.73 -1.08 3.11
CA ALA A 41 0.93 -0.37 2.12
C ALA A 41 0.43 -1.23 0.94
N ARG A 42 0.96 -2.46 0.74
CA ARG A 42 0.60 -3.33 -0.39
C ARG A 42 -0.40 -4.44 -0.04
N ALA A 43 -0.54 -4.80 1.23
CA ALA A 43 -1.39 -5.92 1.62
C ALA A 43 -2.79 -5.40 2.00
N LEU A 44 -3.82 -5.86 1.30
CA LEU A 44 -5.19 -5.64 1.73
C LEU A 44 -5.50 -6.60 2.90
N PRO A 45 -5.96 -6.11 4.07
CA PRO A 45 -6.31 -6.96 5.18
C PRO A 45 -7.58 -7.73 4.85
N ALA A 46 -7.71 -8.97 5.34
CA ALA A 46 -8.82 -9.85 5.00
C ALA A 46 -10.22 -9.31 5.37
N THR A 47 -10.28 -8.29 6.24
CA THR A 47 -11.53 -7.63 6.63
C THR A 47 -11.93 -6.50 5.68
N ALA A 48 -11.00 -5.97 4.88
CA ALA A 48 -11.24 -4.92 3.91
C ALA A 48 -11.48 -5.53 2.53
N ILE A 49 -12.63 -5.21 1.95
CA ILE A 49 -13.05 -5.71 0.65
C ILE A 49 -13.10 -4.54 -0.34
N ARG A 50 -12.63 -4.78 -1.57
CA ARG A 50 -12.66 -3.78 -2.64
C ARG A 50 -14.07 -3.63 -3.24
N PRO A 51 -14.38 -2.46 -3.85
CA PRO A 51 -15.60 -2.28 -4.61
C PRO A 51 -15.76 -3.34 -5.72
N PRO A 52 -16.99 -3.58 -6.20
CA PRO A 52 -17.23 -4.50 -7.32
C PRO A 52 -16.44 -4.06 -8.56
N GLY A 53 -15.90 -5.04 -9.28
CA GLY A 53 -15.10 -4.82 -10.48
C GLY A 53 -13.66 -4.41 -10.21
N ALA A 54 -13.20 -4.34 -8.96
CA ALA A 54 -11.81 -4.03 -8.68
C ALA A 54 -10.86 -5.04 -9.35
N LEU A 55 -9.81 -4.51 -10.00
CA LEU A 55 -8.73 -5.32 -10.54
C LEU A 55 -7.95 -6.01 -9.41
N GLU A 56 -7.05 -6.94 -9.78
CA GLU A 56 -6.09 -7.52 -8.83
C GLU A 56 -5.33 -6.42 -8.08
N GLU A 57 -5.09 -6.61 -6.78
CA GLU A 57 -4.67 -5.56 -5.85
C GLU A 57 -3.49 -4.73 -6.35
N ASN A 58 -2.43 -5.33 -6.91
CA ASN A 58 -1.29 -4.56 -7.41
C ASN A 58 -1.66 -3.70 -8.63
N THR A 59 -2.48 -4.26 -9.52
CA THR A 59 -2.97 -3.54 -10.72
C THR A 59 -3.93 -2.43 -10.32
N PHE A 60 -4.83 -2.69 -9.38
CA PHE A 60 -5.75 -1.73 -8.80
C PHE A 60 -5.00 -0.55 -8.16
N GLN A 61 -3.96 -0.81 -7.36
CA GLN A 61 -3.14 0.24 -6.74
C GLN A 61 -2.44 1.15 -7.76
N GLY A 62 -2.03 0.58 -8.89
CA GLY A 62 -1.41 1.32 -9.99
C GLY A 62 -2.41 2.17 -10.79
N ALA A 63 -3.64 1.68 -10.98
CA ALA A 63 -4.68 2.37 -11.73
C ALA A 63 -5.50 3.37 -10.90
N CYS A 64 -5.62 3.15 -9.59
CA CYS A 64 -6.42 3.99 -8.71
C CYS A 64 -5.74 5.34 -8.44
N ILE A 65 -6.32 6.42 -8.97
CA ILE A 65 -5.86 7.79 -8.74
C ILE A 65 -6.42 8.43 -7.45
N ARG A 66 -7.09 7.64 -6.61
CA ARG A 66 -7.58 8.08 -5.29
C ARG A 66 -8.54 9.30 -5.36
N CYS A 67 -9.34 9.38 -6.41
CA CYS A 67 -10.25 10.51 -6.65
C CYS A 67 -11.53 10.49 -5.79
N GLY A 68 -11.89 9.33 -5.22
CA GLY A 68 -13.07 9.19 -4.37
C GLY A 68 -14.42 9.20 -5.07
N LEU A 69 -14.47 9.22 -6.42
CA LEU A 69 -15.74 9.22 -7.17
C LEU A 69 -16.58 7.96 -6.91
N CYS A 70 -15.95 6.79 -6.83
CA CYS A 70 -16.65 5.55 -6.47
C CYS A 70 -17.28 5.56 -5.07
N VAL A 71 -16.68 6.30 -4.12
CA VAL A 71 -17.24 6.47 -2.77
C VAL A 71 -18.42 7.42 -2.80
N ARG A 72 -18.27 8.56 -3.50
CA ARG A 72 -19.34 9.56 -3.68
C ARG A 72 -20.59 8.96 -4.33
N ASP A 73 -20.40 8.14 -5.36
CA ASP A 73 -21.50 7.61 -6.16
C ASP A 73 -22.05 6.30 -5.59
N CYS A 74 -21.58 5.87 -4.40
CA CYS A 74 -22.15 4.73 -3.70
C CYS A 74 -23.43 5.18 -2.96
N PRO A 75 -24.63 4.73 -3.36
CA PRO A 75 -25.89 5.24 -2.79
C PRO A 75 -26.15 4.77 -1.35
N TYR A 76 -25.38 3.79 -0.86
CA TYR A 76 -25.52 3.21 0.46
C TYR A 76 -24.39 3.60 1.42
N ASP A 77 -23.49 4.49 1.00
CA ASP A 77 -22.36 4.98 1.81
C ASP A 77 -21.51 3.87 2.47
N ILE A 78 -21.50 2.67 1.88
CA ILE A 78 -20.75 1.53 2.42
C ILE A 78 -19.26 1.61 2.09
N LEU A 79 -18.93 2.24 0.96
CA LEU A 79 -17.56 2.46 0.54
C LEU A 79 -16.96 3.65 1.29
N LYS A 80 -15.73 3.49 1.77
CA LYS A 80 -14.95 4.55 2.39
C LYS A 80 -13.54 4.60 1.83
N LEU A 81 -12.91 5.77 1.90
CA LEU A 81 -11.50 5.91 1.57
C LEU A 81 -10.64 5.50 2.76
N ALA A 82 -9.57 4.77 2.49
CA ALA A 82 -8.56 4.46 3.50
C ALA A 82 -7.91 5.75 4.02
N GLU A 83 -7.95 5.91 5.34
CA GLU A 83 -7.34 7.03 6.05
C GLU A 83 -5.94 6.68 6.55
N PHE A 84 -5.21 7.69 7.02
CA PHE A 84 -3.88 7.50 7.58
C PHE A 84 -3.92 6.60 8.82
N GLY A 85 -2.97 5.67 8.93
CA GLY A 85 -2.89 4.71 10.03
C GLY A 85 -3.78 3.48 9.88
N GLN A 86 -4.60 3.40 8.83
CA GLN A 86 -5.35 2.18 8.51
C GLN A 86 -4.45 1.16 7.80
N PRO A 87 -4.67 -0.15 7.99
CA PRO A 87 -3.92 -1.22 7.32
C PRO A 87 -4.30 -1.41 5.84
N VAL A 88 -4.84 -0.38 5.18
CA VAL A 88 -5.26 -0.37 3.78
C VAL A 88 -4.50 0.75 3.08
N ALA A 89 -4.11 0.55 1.81
CA ALA A 89 -3.39 1.58 1.07
C ALA A 89 -4.14 2.93 1.09
N LEU A 90 -3.46 3.97 1.57
CA LEU A 90 -4.02 5.30 1.77
C LEU A 90 -4.77 5.83 0.54
N GLY A 91 -5.96 6.39 0.77
CA GLY A 91 -6.80 7.02 -0.24
C GLY A 91 -7.46 6.06 -1.23
N THR A 92 -7.34 4.74 -1.01
CA THR A 92 -8.03 3.75 -1.85
C THR A 92 -9.39 3.36 -1.26
N PRO A 93 -10.41 3.13 -2.09
CA PRO A 93 -11.75 2.75 -1.64
C PRO A 93 -11.81 1.31 -1.14
N TYR A 94 -12.50 1.07 -0.02
CA TYR A 94 -12.79 -0.25 0.52
C TYR A 94 -14.06 -0.19 1.38
N PHE A 95 -14.61 -1.35 1.72
CA PHE A 95 -15.58 -1.49 2.80
C PHE A 95 -15.16 -2.62 3.74
N GLU A 96 -15.70 -2.63 4.96
CA GLU A 96 -15.43 -3.70 5.91
C GLU A 96 -16.56 -4.74 5.89
N ALA A 97 -16.23 -6.00 5.61
CA ALA A 97 -17.23 -7.06 5.47
C ALA A 97 -18.08 -7.27 6.74
N ARG A 98 -17.58 -6.84 7.92
CA ARG A 98 -18.26 -6.97 9.21
C ARG A 98 -19.17 -5.80 9.56
N THR A 99 -19.03 -4.64 8.90
CA THR A 99 -19.84 -3.45 9.21
C THR A 99 -21.08 -3.36 8.33
N GLY A 100 -20.99 -3.88 7.10
CA GLY A 100 -22.11 -3.97 6.18
C GLY A 100 -21.66 -4.52 4.82
N PRO A 101 -22.58 -5.13 4.04
CA PRO A 101 -22.27 -5.64 2.72
C PRO A 101 -22.38 -4.56 1.65
N CYS A 102 -21.76 -4.82 0.49
CA CYS A 102 -22.15 -4.13 -0.74
C CYS A 102 -23.58 -4.56 -1.10
N GLU A 103 -24.49 -3.59 -1.29
CA GLU A 103 -25.90 -3.83 -1.65
C GLU A 103 -26.11 -4.23 -3.13
N MET A 104 -25.02 -4.52 -3.85
CA MET A 104 -25.07 -5.07 -5.21
C MET A 104 -26.00 -4.30 -6.17
N CYS A 105 -25.78 -2.99 -6.29
CA CYS A 105 -26.56 -2.12 -7.18
C CYS A 105 -26.54 -2.64 -8.63
N GLU A 106 -27.70 -2.71 -9.29
CA GLU A 106 -27.84 -3.26 -10.66
C GLU A 106 -27.07 -2.44 -11.71
N ASP A 107 -27.00 -1.12 -11.53
CA ASP A 107 -26.36 -0.15 -12.41
C ASP A 107 -24.87 0.09 -12.07
N ILE A 108 -24.38 -0.51 -10.98
CA ILE A 108 -22.97 -0.49 -10.55
C ILE A 108 -22.34 0.92 -10.63
N PRO A 109 -22.93 1.93 -9.96
CA PRO A 109 -22.56 3.34 -10.16
C PRO A 109 -21.10 3.61 -9.80
N CYS A 110 -20.54 2.86 -8.84
CA CYS A 110 -19.13 2.97 -8.48
C CYS A 110 -18.17 2.62 -9.63
N VAL A 111 -18.50 1.65 -10.49
CA VAL A 111 -17.71 1.26 -11.67
C VAL A 111 -17.81 2.35 -12.73
N VAL A 112 -19.04 2.79 -13.03
CA VAL A 112 -19.32 3.85 -14.01
C VAL A 112 -18.57 5.15 -13.67
N ALA A 113 -18.52 5.49 -12.38
CA ALA A 113 -17.84 6.67 -11.87
C ALA A 113 -16.30 6.58 -11.93
N CYS A 114 -15.72 5.38 -12.10
CA CYS A 114 -14.28 5.20 -12.09
C CYS A 114 -13.64 5.69 -13.40
N PRO A 115 -12.82 6.76 -13.40
CA PRO A 115 -12.33 7.35 -14.64
C PRO A 115 -11.09 6.66 -15.22
N THR A 116 -10.41 5.82 -14.43
CA THR A 116 -9.11 5.23 -14.80
C THR A 116 -9.15 3.75 -15.12
N GLY A 117 -10.31 3.11 -15.00
CA GLY A 117 -10.43 1.66 -15.15
C GLY A 117 -9.79 0.87 -13.99
N ALA A 118 -9.58 1.49 -12.83
CA ALA A 118 -9.21 0.75 -11.61
C ALA A 118 -10.31 -0.24 -11.19
N LEU A 119 -11.55 0.09 -11.53
CA LEU A 119 -12.67 -0.84 -11.55
C LEU A 119 -12.96 -1.19 -13.01
N ASP A 120 -13.21 -2.46 -13.29
CA ASP A 120 -13.42 -3.01 -14.63
C ASP A 120 -14.80 -2.60 -15.18
N HIS A 121 -14.80 -1.77 -16.22
CA HIS A 121 -16.01 -1.31 -16.91
C HIS A 121 -16.69 -2.43 -17.72
N ALA A 122 -16.02 -3.56 -17.95
CA ALA A 122 -16.64 -4.73 -18.54
C ALA A 122 -17.60 -5.44 -17.57
N LEU A 123 -17.54 -5.13 -16.27
CA LEU A 123 -18.51 -5.59 -15.30
C LEU A 123 -19.84 -4.85 -15.51
N THR A 124 -20.76 -5.47 -16.26
CA THR A 124 -22.10 -4.95 -16.53
C THR A 124 -23.21 -5.68 -15.77
N ASP A 125 -22.86 -6.79 -15.12
CA ASP A 125 -23.78 -7.63 -14.35
C ASP A 125 -23.19 -7.82 -12.96
N ILE A 126 -23.84 -7.23 -11.96
CA ILE A 126 -23.35 -7.20 -10.58
C ILE A 126 -23.21 -8.61 -9.98
N THR A 127 -23.96 -9.59 -10.47
CA THR A 127 -23.88 -10.98 -10.00
C THR A 127 -22.54 -11.66 -10.36
N LYS A 128 -21.81 -11.09 -11.33
CA LYS A 128 -20.47 -11.56 -11.73
C LYS A 128 -19.35 -10.89 -10.95
N ALA A 129 -19.66 -9.93 -10.07
CA ALA A 129 -18.65 -9.24 -9.29
C ALA A 129 -17.90 -10.22 -8.37
N ARG A 130 -16.57 -10.12 -8.39
CA ARG A 130 -15.68 -10.86 -7.50
C ARG A 130 -15.14 -9.86 -6.48
N MET A 131 -15.67 -9.90 -5.27
CA MET A 131 -15.31 -9.01 -4.17
C MET A 131 -14.57 -9.85 -3.12
N GLY A 132 -13.25 -9.70 -3.02
CA GLY A 132 -12.37 -10.49 -2.14
C GLY A 132 -11.25 -11.18 -2.91
#